data_AF-A0A929JSJ2-F1
#
_entry.id   AF-A0A929JSJ2-F1
#
_cell.length_a   1.000
_cell.length_b   1.000
_cell.length_c   1.000
_cell.angle_alpha   90.00
_cell.angle_beta   90.00
_cell.angle_gamma   90.00
#
_symmetry.space_group_name_H-M   'P 1'
#
loop_
_entity.id
_entity.type
_entity.pdbx_description
1 polymer ?
#
loop_
_entity_poly.entity_id
_entity_poly.type
_entity_poly.pdbx_seq_one_letter_code
_entity_poly.pdbx_strand_id
1 'polypeptide(L)'
;EKLQKELSYDYADIFLNAGANPVFPYESCHVTGDPVVMQKPVFELREYFRKAGVHKNSDYKDLEEHVAVQMEFLRYLLENGNEDLYRDFFKNKYTKWVSSFCDQLVGSTQTDFYQGLALFTRGAMMCENMRLEGFTRGEEVTRKMVPACEALNLDPAYFTLAEGVVDPEPEKKVPSHCYTCGALCGMTAKVKDGILMGTSGLQGDPKSGGRLCPKGAAAAKHVYSAYRLKTPLIKEDGRFRKATWDEALDKVAEAINTIEHEKLGYMRGNDWANSIHEALFDHLGCPKTTHRPMCDNANRMANEKNLNDKRPWINYQESDYILHFGMNELASSYSQRKTAQLRAALKRGAKLVAFDPRLSDTAKAGTEWIPIKPATDAAVALGMAYVIIKEELYDKEFVENWAHGFEEFKKRVMGDEDGVARTPEWAGKISGVPPETIERIAREFAMAKNKGCISWTGLAQVPNGMYGTAAIQALNGLCGTFDAPGGPALPFKRKLKPVWGKGQEKPAATDAPKLNKFGIWSGWAPAYLLEDVEAGKLKGMINYFGDPVLSWGNQEAITKAIEMMDFKASIDAFMCNTAVLCDVIL
;
A
#
# COMPACT_ATOMS: atom_id res chain seq x y z
N GLU A 1 30.53 26.39 -1.95
CA GLU A 1 29.91 25.69 -0.80
C GLU A 1 28.44 26.05 -0.59
N LYS A 2 28.08 27.27 -0.14
CA LYS A 2 26.66 27.64 0.09
C LYS A 2 25.74 27.37 -1.12
N LEU A 3 26.13 27.84 -2.30
CA LEU A 3 25.39 27.60 -3.54
C LEU A 3 25.28 26.10 -3.89
N GLN A 4 26.35 25.33 -3.71
CA GLN A 4 26.34 23.89 -3.96
C GLN A 4 25.36 23.16 -3.02
N LYS A 5 25.32 23.56 -1.74
CA LYS A 5 24.36 23.04 -0.77
C LYS A 5 22.92 23.37 -1.17
N GLU A 6 22.66 24.62 -1.55
CA GLU A 6 21.35 25.06 -2.03
C GLU A 6 20.90 24.29 -3.28
N LEU A 7 21.78 24.13 -4.27
CA LEU A 7 21.50 23.34 -5.47
C LEU A 7 21.25 21.85 -5.16
N SER A 8 21.87 21.29 -4.12
CA SER A 8 21.63 19.91 -3.72
C SER A 8 20.22 19.70 -3.17
N TYR A 9 19.66 20.69 -2.48
CA TYR A 9 18.28 20.67 -2.02
C TYR A 9 17.30 20.87 -3.17
N ASP A 10 17.56 21.84 -4.04
CA ASP A 10 16.76 22.07 -5.23
C ASP A 10 16.72 20.84 -6.14
N TYR A 11 17.85 20.16 -6.32
CA TYR A 11 17.89 18.92 -7.09
C TYR A 11 16.98 17.84 -6.50
N ALA A 12 16.99 17.67 -5.18
CA ALA A 12 16.13 16.69 -4.52
C ALA A 12 14.64 17.08 -4.63
N ASP A 13 14.33 18.36 -4.47
CA ASP A 13 12.98 18.87 -4.55
C ASP A 13 12.38 18.69 -5.95
N ILE A 14 13.18 18.97 -6.99
CA ILE A 14 12.76 18.96 -8.38
C ILE A 14 12.79 17.53 -8.96
N PHE A 15 13.89 16.80 -8.78
CA PHE A 15 14.14 15.56 -9.53
C PHE A 15 14.03 14.28 -8.69
N LEU A 16 14.02 14.38 -7.35
CA LEU A 16 13.95 13.23 -6.46
C LEU A 16 12.64 13.15 -5.66
N ASN A 17 11.62 13.91 -6.08
CA ASN A 17 10.28 13.91 -5.48
C ASN A 17 10.24 14.32 -3.99
N ALA A 18 11.22 15.09 -3.53
CA ALA A 18 11.25 15.61 -2.15
C ALA A 18 10.43 16.89 -1.97
N GLY A 19 10.19 17.63 -3.06
CA GLY A 19 9.52 18.92 -3.06
C GLY A 19 8.07 18.83 -3.53
N ALA A 20 7.36 19.95 -3.44
CA ALA A 20 5.94 20.03 -3.78
C ALA A 20 5.66 19.88 -5.30
N ASN A 21 6.59 20.33 -6.16
CA ASN A 21 6.39 20.42 -7.61
C ASN A 21 7.52 19.72 -8.38
N PRO A 22 7.62 18.38 -8.33
CA PRO A 22 8.67 17.66 -9.03
C PRO A 22 8.52 17.75 -10.56
N VAL A 23 9.64 17.54 -11.25
CA VAL A 23 9.77 17.56 -12.72
C VAL A 23 10.38 16.24 -13.15
N PHE A 24 9.80 15.63 -14.19
CA PHE A 24 10.18 14.28 -14.62
C PHE A 24 11.07 14.35 -15.86
N PRO A 25 12.38 14.10 -15.76
CA PRO A 25 13.29 14.18 -16.90
C PRO A 25 13.18 12.97 -17.83
N TYR A 26 11.98 12.42 -18.04
CA TYR A 26 11.71 11.16 -18.72
C TYR A 26 10.71 11.36 -19.87
N GLU A 27 11.08 10.92 -21.08
CA GLU A 27 10.26 11.08 -22.29
C GLU A 27 8.81 10.61 -22.11
N SER A 28 8.59 9.44 -21.51
CA SER A 28 7.25 8.86 -21.39
C SER A 28 6.29 9.79 -20.65
N CYS A 29 6.76 10.51 -19.64
CA CYS A 29 5.92 11.39 -18.83
C CYS A 29 5.34 12.54 -19.64
N HIS A 30 6.11 13.06 -20.59
CA HIS A 30 5.73 14.20 -21.42
C HIS A 30 4.98 13.78 -22.69
N VAL A 31 5.41 12.69 -23.34
CA VAL A 31 4.77 12.23 -24.58
C VAL A 31 3.38 11.68 -24.32
N THR A 32 3.16 11.02 -23.18
CA THR A 32 1.87 10.43 -22.83
C THR A 32 0.99 11.33 -21.96
N GLY A 33 1.58 12.31 -21.27
CA GLY A 33 0.90 13.16 -20.29
C GLY A 33 0.60 12.49 -18.95
N ASP A 34 0.97 11.22 -18.78
CA ASP A 34 0.82 10.48 -17.52
C ASP A 34 2.18 10.46 -16.77
N PRO A 35 2.23 10.63 -15.42
CA PRO A 35 3.46 10.55 -14.63
C PRO A 35 3.93 9.10 -14.43
N VAL A 36 4.12 8.41 -15.55
CA VAL A 36 4.51 7.00 -15.65
C VAL A 36 5.66 6.88 -16.64
N VAL A 37 6.72 6.17 -16.25
CA VAL A 37 7.89 5.88 -17.09
C VAL A 37 7.75 4.52 -17.78
N MET A 38 8.72 4.12 -18.60
CA MET A 38 8.80 2.83 -19.30
C MET A 38 7.55 2.50 -20.12
N GLN A 39 7.00 3.52 -20.78
CA GLN A 39 5.81 3.36 -21.62
C GLN A 39 6.19 3.03 -23.07
N LYS A 40 5.18 3.03 -23.97
CA LYS A 40 5.38 2.76 -25.40
C LYS A 40 6.56 3.51 -26.05
N PRO A 41 6.85 4.80 -25.73
CA PRO A 41 7.97 5.53 -26.33
C PRO A 41 9.34 4.88 -26.16
N VAL A 42 9.55 4.09 -25.09
CA VAL A 42 10.84 3.42 -24.83
C VAL A 42 11.19 2.40 -25.91
N PHE A 43 10.21 1.69 -26.46
CA PHE A 43 10.48 0.71 -27.52
C PHE A 43 11.02 1.40 -28.78
N GLU A 44 10.45 2.53 -29.15
CA GLU A 44 10.94 3.33 -30.29
C GLU A 44 12.34 3.87 -30.03
N LEU A 45 12.61 4.34 -28.81
CA LEU A 45 13.94 4.81 -28.40
C LEU A 45 15.00 3.72 -28.54
N ARG A 46 14.68 2.48 -28.14
CA ARG A 46 15.59 1.33 -28.32
C ARG A 46 15.85 1.02 -29.78
N GLU A 47 14.88 1.17 -30.69
CA GLU A 47 15.12 1.01 -32.13
C GLU A 47 16.15 2.04 -32.65
N TYR A 48 16.11 3.29 -32.16
CA TYR A 48 17.12 4.29 -32.51
C TYR A 48 18.52 3.88 -32.05
N PHE A 49 18.64 3.41 -30.81
CA PHE A 49 19.91 2.92 -30.28
C PHE A 49 20.46 1.75 -31.12
N ARG A 50 19.61 0.78 -31.47
CA ARG A 50 20.03 -0.36 -32.31
C ARG A 50 20.48 0.08 -33.70
N LYS A 51 19.78 1.02 -34.35
CA LYS A 51 20.21 1.58 -35.65
C LYS A 51 21.59 2.23 -35.60
N ALA A 52 21.94 2.81 -34.45
CA ALA A 52 23.22 3.48 -34.22
C ALA A 52 24.33 2.54 -33.68
N GLY A 53 24.01 1.27 -33.42
CA GLY A 53 24.96 0.31 -32.87
C GLY A 53 25.32 0.54 -31.39
N VAL A 54 24.42 1.14 -30.60
CA VAL A 54 24.62 1.42 -29.18
C VAL A 54 23.45 0.95 -28.33
N HIS A 55 23.60 1.02 -27.01
CA HIS A 55 22.54 0.84 -26.02
C HIS A 55 22.82 1.67 -24.77
N LYS A 56 21.86 1.77 -23.85
CA LYS A 56 22.08 2.42 -22.55
C LYS A 56 23.12 1.64 -21.75
N ASN A 57 24.17 2.33 -21.29
CA ASN A 57 25.15 1.77 -20.35
C ASN A 57 24.44 1.26 -19.08
N SER A 58 24.73 0.01 -18.67
CA SER A 58 24.17 -0.61 -17.48
C SER A 58 24.67 0.04 -16.17
N ASP A 59 25.82 0.70 -16.19
CA ASP A 59 26.36 1.41 -15.03
C ASP A 59 25.64 2.74 -14.75
N TYR A 60 25.04 3.34 -15.78
CA TYR A 60 24.16 4.49 -15.62
C TYR A 60 22.82 4.06 -14.99
N LYS A 61 22.59 4.45 -13.73
CA LYS A 61 21.45 3.95 -12.93
C LYS A 61 20.08 4.49 -13.34
N ASP A 62 20.04 5.61 -14.06
CA ASP A 62 18.80 6.17 -14.56
C ASP A 62 18.30 5.46 -15.83
N LEU A 63 17.06 5.79 -16.21
CA LEU A 63 16.36 5.15 -17.32
C LEU A 63 16.89 5.63 -18.67
N GLU A 64 16.75 4.79 -19.69
CA GLU A 64 17.14 5.13 -21.08
C GLU A 64 16.39 6.33 -21.64
N GLU A 65 15.17 6.55 -21.19
CA GLU A 65 14.35 7.70 -21.58
C GLU A 65 14.70 8.99 -20.85
N HIS A 66 15.71 8.97 -19.97
CA HIS A 66 16.17 10.15 -19.27
C HIS A 66 16.79 11.16 -20.25
N VAL A 67 16.53 12.46 -20.05
CA VAL A 67 16.98 13.53 -20.96
C VAL A 67 18.49 13.47 -21.27
N ALA A 68 19.31 13.17 -20.25
CA ALA A 68 20.75 13.04 -20.39
C ALA A 68 21.17 11.95 -21.40
N VAL A 69 20.48 10.80 -21.41
CA VAL A 69 20.79 9.69 -22.32
C VAL A 69 20.46 10.09 -23.76
N GLN A 70 19.34 10.77 -23.97
CA GLN A 70 18.96 11.24 -25.30
C GLN A 70 19.87 12.37 -25.82
N MET A 71 20.35 13.24 -24.93
CA MET A 71 21.32 14.28 -25.28
C MET A 71 22.69 13.69 -25.64
N GLU A 72 23.19 12.72 -24.88
CA GLU A 72 24.43 12.03 -25.22
C GLU A 72 24.30 11.22 -26.50
N PHE A 73 23.12 10.64 -26.77
CA PHE A 73 22.85 9.96 -28.04
C PHE A 73 22.89 10.91 -29.24
N LEU A 74 22.32 12.11 -29.13
CA LEU A 74 22.46 13.15 -30.16
C LEU A 74 23.93 13.49 -30.42
N ARG A 75 24.73 13.64 -29.36
CA ARG A 75 26.18 13.88 -29.46
C ARG A 75 26.88 12.72 -30.18
N TYR A 76 26.62 11.48 -29.77
CA TYR A 76 27.17 10.27 -30.39
C TYR A 76 26.90 10.22 -31.89
N LEU A 77 25.66 10.51 -32.31
CA LEU A 77 25.30 10.51 -33.73
C LEU A 77 26.07 11.56 -34.54
N LEU A 78 26.28 12.76 -33.97
CA LEU A 78 27.07 13.82 -34.63
C LEU A 78 28.54 13.45 -34.76
N GLU A 79 29.17 12.98 -33.67
CA GLU A 79 30.60 12.64 -33.64
C GLU A 79 30.92 11.44 -34.55
N ASN A 80 29.95 10.56 -34.80
CA ASN A 80 30.09 9.40 -35.69
C ASN A 80 29.53 9.63 -37.11
N GLY A 81 29.16 10.87 -37.47
CA GLY A 81 28.73 11.21 -38.83
C GLY A 81 27.37 10.62 -39.27
N ASN A 82 26.53 10.19 -38.33
CA ASN A 82 25.20 9.62 -38.59
C ASN A 82 24.13 10.72 -38.78
N GLU A 83 24.34 11.63 -39.74
CA GLU A 83 23.50 12.83 -39.91
C GLU A 83 22.01 12.55 -40.13
N ASP A 84 21.65 11.55 -40.93
CA ASP A 84 20.26 11.25 -41.23
C ASP A 84 19.52 10.76 -39.98
N LEU A 85 20.16 9.87 -39.21
CA LEU A 85 19.61 9.35 -37.97
C LEU A 85 19.55 10.44 -36.89
N TYR A 86 20.54 11.33 -36.85
CA TYR A 86 20.53 12.51 -35.99
C TYR A 86 19.33 13.41 -36.29
N ARG A 87 19.12 13.77 -37.57
CA ARG A 87 18.02 14.63 -38.01
C ARG A 87 16.66 14.02 -37.67
N ASP A 88 16.51 12.73 -37.91
CA ASP A 88 15.29 11.99 -37.58
C ASP A 88 15.05 11.97 -36.07
N PHE A 89 16.04 11.55 -35.27
CA PHE A 89 15.92 11.49 -33.81
C PHE A 89 15.64 12.87 -33.19
N PHE A 90 16.36 13.90 -33.62
CA PHE A 90 16.17 15.26 -33.11
C PHE A 90 14.74 15.77 -33.36
N LYS A 91 14.25 15.66 -34.60
CA LYS A 91 12.93 16.20 -35.00
C LYS A 91 11.75 15.34 -34.53
N ASN A 92 11.91 14.03 -34.54
CA ASN A 92 10.79 13.10 -34.32
C ASN A 92 10.77 12.48 -32.92
N LYS A 93 11.86 12.56 -32.17
CA LYS A 93 11.96 12.02 -30.81
C LYS A 93 12.25 13.11 -29.78
N TYR A 94 13.44 13.69 -29.82
CA TYR A 94 13.94 14.61 -28.78
C TYR A 94 13.08 15.87 -28.63
N THR A 95 12.79 16.58 -29.72
CA THR A 95 12.02 17.83 -29.68
C THR A 95 10.54 17.64 -29.29
N LYS A 96 9.99 16.43 -29.36
CA LYS A 96 8.57 16.15 -29.03
C LYS A 96 8.23 16.38 -27.57
N TRP A 97 9.23 16.34 -26.69
CA TRP A 97 8.99 16.32 -25.26
C TRP A 97 9.89 17.27 -24.47
N VAL A 98 11.13 17.51 -24.93
CA VAL A 98 12.10 18.29 -24.16
C VAL A 98 11.69 19.76 -24.00
N SER A 99 10.95 20.34 -24.94
CA SER A 99 10.38 21.69 -24.75
C SER A 99 9.42 21.71 -23.57
N SER A 100 8.51 20.73 -23.47
CA SER A 100 7.56 20.62 -22.37
C SER A 100 8.28 20.37 -21.04
N PHE A 101 9.34 19.56 -21.04
CA PHE A 101 10.21 19.37 -19.88
C PHE A 101 10.86 20.68 -19.43
N CYS A 102 11.42 21.47 -20.35
CA CYS A 102 12.02 22.76 -20.04
C CYS A 102 10.99 23.75 -19.47
N ASP A 103 9.79 23.81 -20.06
CA ASP A 103 8.72 24.69 -19.58
C ASP A 103 8.27 24.31 -18.16
N GLN A 104 8.17 23.01 -17.87
CA GLN A 104 7.88 22.52 -16.52
C GLN A 104 9.02 22.85 -15.55
N LEU A 105 10.28 22.67 -15.97
CA LEU A 105 11.44 22.97 -15.13
C LEU A 105 11.52 24.45 -14.76
N VAL A 106 11.25 25.36 -15.71
CA VAL A 106 11.16 26.81 -15.45
C VAL A 106 10.06 27.13 -14.44
N GLY A 107 8.91 26.46 -14.52
CA GLY A 107 7.78 26.70 -13.60
C GLY A 107 7.96 26.10 -12.20
N SER A 108 8.82 25.09 -12.04
CA SER A 108 8.98 24.35 -10.79
C SER A 108 10.21 24.74 -9.97
N THR A 109 11.25 25.31 -10.58
CA THR A 109 12.49 25.62 -9.88
C THR A 109 12.43 26.92 -9.06
N GLN A 110 13.18 26.97 -7.97
CA GLN A 110 13.34 28.17 -7.14
C GLN A 110 14.67 28.90 -7.39
N THR A 111 15.65 28.24 -8.00
CA THR A 111 16.98 28.81 -8.27
C THR A 111 17.15 29.18 -9.75
N ASP A 112 17.89 30.26 -9.98
CA ASP A 112 18.25 30.73 -11.33
C ASP A 112 19.04 29.67 -12.12
N PHE A 113 19.70 28.73 -11.45
CA PHE A 113 20.52 27.72 -12.09
C PHE A 113 19.71 26.78 -12.99
N TYR A 114 18.67 26.12 -12.46
CA TYR A 114 17.87 25.19 -13.26
C TYR A 114 16.96 25.93 -14.24
N GLN A 115 16.52 27.14 -13.91
CA GLN A 115 15.82 28.00 -14.85
C GLN A 115 16.72 28.35 -16.03
N GLY A 116 17.95 28.77 -15.75
CA GLY A 116 18.98 29.05 -16.74
C GLY A 116 19.29 27.82 -17.59
N LEU A 117 19.44 26.64 -16.99
CA LEU A 117 19.67 25.39 -17.72
C LEU A 117 18.50 25.03 -18.64
N ALA A 118 17.25 25.20 -18.20
CA ALA A 118 16.07 24.97 -19.02
C ALA A 118 16.00 25.95 -20.21
N LEU A 119 16.24 27.23 -19.97
CA LEU A 119 16.27 28.26 -21.00
C LEU A 119 17.42 28.04 -21.98
N PHE A 120 18.59 27.62 -21.48
CA PHE A 120 19.75 27.28 -22.28
C PHE A 120 19.44 26.09 -23.20
N THR A 121 18.93 24.98 -22.66
CA THR A 121 18.55 23.80 -23.45
C THR A 121 17.50 24.14 -24.51
N ARG A 122 16.47 24.90 -24.14
CA ARG A 122 15.44 25.35 -25.08
C ARG A 122 16.01 26.26 -26.18
N GLY A 123 16.91 27.17 -25.83
CA GLY A 123 17.61 28.03 -26.78
C GLY A 123 18.47 27.23 -27.76
N ALA A 124 19.24 26.25 -27.26
CA ALA A 124 20.05 25.36 -28.09
C ALA A 124 19.18 24.58 -29.08
N MET A 125 18.06 24.02 -28.62
CA MET A 125 17.11 23.31 -29.48
C MET A 125 16.53 24.19 -30.58
N MET A 126 16.16 25.43 -30.26
CA MET A 126 15.65 26.38 -31.24
C MET A 126 16.72 26.73 -32.28
N CYS A 127 17.96 26.95 -31.86
CA CYS A 127 19.07 27.24 -32.76
C CYS A 127 19.38 26.05 -33.68
N GLU A 128 19.34 24.84 -33.14
CA GLU A 128 19.55 23.63 -33.91
C GLU A 128 18.42 23.40 -34.93
N ASN A 129 17.16 23.64 -34.55
CA ASN A 129 16.05 23.55 -35.49
C ASN A 129 16.19 24.56 -36.64
N MET A 130 16.58 25.81 -36.34
CA MET A 130 16.86 26.83 -37.36
C MET A 130 18.00 26.40 -38.29
N ARG A 131 19.08 25.82 -37.75
CA ARG A 131 20.20 25.30 -38.54
C ARG A 131 19.76 24.17 -39.48
N LEU A 132 18.95 23.23 -38.98
CA LEU A 132 18.41 22.12 -39.77
C LEU A 132 17.41 22.57 -40.86
N GLU A 133 16.84 23.76 -40.73
CA GLU A 133 15.99 24.43 -41.72
C GLU A 133 16.77 25.35 -42.68
N GLY A 134 18.09 25.47 -42.52
CA GLY A 134 18.98 26.24 -43.40
C GLY A 134 19.18 27.71 -42.99
N PHE A 135 18.77 28.12 -41.79
CA PHE A 135 18.98 29.48 -41.29
C PHE A 135 20.35 29.61 -40.57
N THR A 136 21.16 30.58 -40.99
CA THR A 136 22.52 30.81 -40.45
C THR A 136 22.54 31.52 -39.10
N ARG A 137 21.45 32.20 -38.71
CA ARG A 137 21.36 32.93 -37.42
C ARG A 137 21.47 31.99 -36.22
N GLY A 138 21.07 30.72 -36.36
CA GLY A 138 21.23 29.71 -35.31
C GLY A 138 22.69 29.49 -34.94
N GLU A 139 23.60 29.46 -35.92
CA GLU A 139 25.03 29.24 -35.67
C GLU A 139 25.68 30.38 -34.87
N GLU A 140 25.32 31.64 -35.16
CA GLU A 140 25.85 32.80 -34.45
C GLU A 140 25.43 32.78 -32.96
N VAL A 141 24.19 32.37 -32.68
CA VAL A 141 23.68 32.26 -31.31
C VAL A 141 24.30 31.07 -30.59
N THR A 142 24.41 29.90 -31.24
CA THR A 142 25.07 28.72 -30.65
C THR A 142 26.52 29.01 -30.27
N ARG A 143 27.28 29.78 -31.06
CA ARG A 143 28.65 30.17 -30.69
C ARG A 143 28.73 30.96 -29.39
N LYS A 144 27.70 31.76 -29.06
CA LYS A 144 27.65 32.51 -27.79
C LYS A 144 27.41 31.60 -26.58
N MET A 145 26.93 30.38 -26.80
CA MET A 145 26.68 29.38 -25.76
C MET A 145 27.91 28.53 -25.46
N VAL A 146 28.83 28.38 -26.41
CA VAL A 146 30.05 27.53 -26.29
C VAL A 146 30.90 27.86 -25.06
N PRO A 147 31.23 29.13 -24.74
CA PRO A 147 32.06 29.44 -23.57
C PRO A 147 31.46 28.95 -22.25
N ALA A 148 30.12 28.93 -22.14
CA ALA A 148 29.45 28.43 -20.95
C ALA A 148 29.61 26.90 -20.80
N CYS A 149 29.58 26.16 -21.92
CA CYS A 149 29.85 24.71 -21.91
C CYS A 149 31.33 24.41 -21.61
N GLU A 150 32.26 25.15 -22.20
CA GLU A 150 33.70 24.98 -21.96
C GLU A 150 34.07 25.22 -20.49
N ALA A 151 33.43 26.20 -19.86
CA ALA A 151 33.63 26.51 -18.43
C ALA A 151 33.23 25.35 -17.49
N LEU A 152 32.36 24.44 -17.92
CA LEU A 152 31.96 23.27 -17.13
C LEU A 152 33.05 22.19 -17.08
N ASN A 153 34.02 22.21 -18.01
CA ASN A 153 35.11 21.25 -18.11
C ASN A 153 34.63 19.78 -17.97
N LEU A 154 33.57 19.45 -18.71
CA LEU A 154 32.95 18.12 -18.66
C LEU A 154 33.85 17.07 -19.31
N ASP A 155 33.84 15.86 -18.75
CA ASP A 155 34.52 14.70 -19.33
C ASP A 155 33.99 14.42 -20.75
N PRO A 156 34.87 14.31 -21.77
CA PRO A 156 34.42 14.01 -23.12
C PRO A 156 33.93 12.56 -23.30
N ALA A 157 34.19 11.64 -22.38
CA ALA A 157 33.77 10.26 -22.51
C ALA A 157 32.24 10.11 -22.52
N TYR A 158 31.73 9.11 -23.26
CA TYR A 158 30.33 8.71 -23.13
C TYR A 158 30.13 8.00 -21.79
N PHE A 159 29.15 8.47 -21.03
CA PHE A 159 28.83 7.95 -19.70
C PHE A 159 27.55 7.12 -19.69
N THR A 160 26.55 7.52 -20.45
CA THR A 160 25.20 6.94 -20.45
C THR A 160 24.97 5.89 -21.53
N LEU A 161 25.85 5.83 -22.54
CA LEU A 161 25.79 4.90 -23.66
C LEU A 161 26.97 3.92 -23.66
N ALA A 162 26.74 2.73 -24.21
CA ALA A 162 27.76 1.73 -24.50
C ALA A 162 27.61 1.24 -25.94
N GLU A 163 28.74 0.89 -26.56
CA GLU A 163 28.76 0.30 -27.90
C GLU A 163 28.16 -1.10 -27.93
N GLY A 164 27.60 -1.48 -29.07
CA GLY A 164 26.97 -2.77 -29.31
C GLY A 164 25.45 -2.70 -29.34
N VAL A 165 24.86 -3.71 -30.00
CA VAL A 165 23.41 -3.84 -30.17
C VAL A 165 22.87 -4.83 -29.14
N VAL A 166 21.80 -4.45 -28.45
CA VAL A 166 21.02 -5.35 -27.60
C VAL A 166 19.76 -5.77 -28.34
N ASP A 167 19.65 -7.06 -28.65
CA ASP A 167 18.48 -7.62 -29.32
C ASP A 167 17.22 -7.52 -28.45
N PRO A 168 16.04 -7.23 -29.04
CA PRO A 168 14.80 -7.11 -28.28
C PRO A 168 14.42 -8.46 -27.67
N GLU A 169 14.12 -8.47 -26.36
CA GLU A 169 13.61 -9.71 -25.77
C GLU A 169 12.15 -9.95 -26.18
N PRO A 170 11.79 -11.21 -26.54
CA PRO A 170 10.42 -11.54 -26.88
C PRO A 170 9.50 -11.38 -25.67
N GLU A 171 8.20 -11.25 -25.97
CA GLU A 171 7.16 -11.20 -24.95
C GLU A 171 7.11 -12.49 -24.14
N LYS A 172 7.08 -12.37 -22.81
CA LYS A 172 7.03 -13.47 -21.84
C LYS A 172 5.84 -13.27 -20.90
N LYS A 173 5.28 -14.39 -20.43
CA LYS A 173 4.25 -14.43 -19.39
C LYS A 173 4.86 -15.04 -18.13
N VAL A 174 4.87 -14.28 -17.04
CA VAL A 174 5.51 -14.67 -15.78
C VAL A 174 4.43 -14.76 -14.68
N PRO A 175 4.22 -15.94 -14.06
CA PRO A 175 3.36 -16.06 -12.89
C PRO A 175 3.91 -15.24 -11.72
N SER A 176 3.03 -14.53 -11.03
CA SER A 176 3.33 -13.68 -9.87
C SER A 176 2.09 -13.55 -8.98
N HIS A 177 2.09 -12.64 -8.01
CA HIS A 177 0.91 -12.31 -7.21
C HIS A 177 0.81 -10.79 -6.98
N CYS A 178 -0.41 -10.28 -6.94
CA CYS A 178 -0.67 -8.89 -6.59
C CYS A 178 -0.24 -8.63 -5.15
N TYR A 179 0.35 -7.46 -4.89
CA TYR A 179 0.82 -7.08 -3.56
C TYR A 179 0.09 -5.85 -2.97
N THR A 180 -1.00 -5.41 -3.59
CA THR A 180 -1.69 -4.18 -3.16
C THR A 180 -2.59 -4.37 -1.93
N CYS A 181 -3.24 -5.52 -1.78
CA CYS A 181 -3.96 -5.86 -0.56
C CYS A 181 -3.48 -7.20 -0.03
N GLY A 182 -3.79 -7.52 1.23
CA GLY A 182 -3.31 -8.75 1.85
C GLY A 182 -3.88 -10.05 1.27
N ALA A 183 -4.82 -9.97 0.32
CA ALA A 183 -5.34 -11.15 -0.36
C ALA A 183 -4.23 -11.89 -1.13
N LEU A 184 -3.31 -11.16 -1.76
CA LEU A 184 -2.25 -11.74 -2.61
C LEU A 184 -2.81 -12.60 -3.75
N CYS A 185 -3.78 -12.08 -4.50
CA CYS A 185 -4.35 -12.78 -5.65
C CYS A 185 -3.27 -13.09 -6.69
N GLY A 186 -3.20 -14.33 -7.16
CA GLY A 186 -2.29 -14.73 -8.23
C GLY A 186 -2.54 -13.92 -9.51
N MET A 187 -1.47 -13.50 -10.18
CA MET A 187 -1.50 -12.73 -11.41
C MET A 187 -0.48 -13.26 -12.43
N THR A 188 -0.75 -13.05 -13.71
CA THR A 188 0.20 -13.26 -14.81
C THR A 188 0.72 -11.89 -15.24
N ALA A 189 2.02 -11.67 -15.08
CA ALA A 189 2.71 -10.49 -15.59
C ALA A 189 3.09 -10.71 -17.06
N LYS A 190 2.75 -9.75 -17.91
CA LYS A 190 3.13 -9.72 -19.32
C LYS A 190 4.35 -8.81 -19.45
N VAL A 191 5.50 -9.37 -19.79
CA VAL A 191 6.77 -8.64 -19.90
C VAL A 191 7.24 -8.65 -21.35
N LYS A 192 7.66 -7.52 -21.90
CA LYS A 192 8.29 -7.43 -23.22
C LYS A 192 9.53 -6.58 -23.09
N ASP A 193 10.67 -7.10 -23.56
CA ASP A 193 11.93 -6.38 -23.53
C ASP A 193 12.29 -5.87 -22.11
N GLY A 194 12.09 -6.71 -21.09
CA GLY A 194 12.29 -6.32 -19.67
C GLY A 194 11.26 -5.36 -19.08
N ILE A 195 10.25 -4.91 -19.85
CA ILE A 195 9.21 -3.97 -19.39
C ILE A 195 7.90 -4.69 -19.08
N LEU A 196 7.34 -4.45 -17.90
CA LEU A 196 6.02 -4.94 -17.48
C LEU A 196 4.91 -4.19 -18.23
N MET A 197 4.36 -4.84 -19.26
CA MET A 197 3.32 -4.29 -20.12
C MET A 197 1.93 -4.31 -19.46
N GLY A 198 1.72 -5.20 -18.50
CA GLY A 198 0.44 -5.32 -17.81
C GLY A 198 0.29 -6.62 -17.04
N THR A 199 -0.82 -6.75 -16.34
CA THR A 199 -1.13 -7.89 -15.48
C THR A 199 -2.55 -8.39 -15.74
N SER A 200 -2.74 -9.70 -15.61
CA SER A 200 -4.06 -10.36 -15.63
C SER A 200 -4.16 -11.39 -14.52
N GLY A 201 -5.35 -11.90 -14.23
CA GLY A 201 -5.51 -12.91 -13.16
C GLY A 201 -4.90 -14.26 -13.55
N LEU A 202 -4.23 -14.91 -12.59
CA LEU A 202 -3.65 -16.24 -12.78
C LEU A 202 -4.73 -17.32 -12.68
N GLN A 203 -5.00 -18.01 -13.78
CA GLN A 203 -6.01 -19.07 -13.82
C GLN A 203 -5.68 -20.18 -12.81
N GLY A 204 -6.70 -20.66 -12.10
CA GLY A 204 -6.54 -21.68 -11.06
C GLY A 204 -5.98 -21.18 -9.73
N ASP A 205 -5.63 -19.89 -9.59
CA ASP A 205 -5.16 -19.34 -8.31
C ASP A 205 -6.19 -19.58 -7.19
N PRO A 206 -5.81 -20.17 -6.05
CA PRO A 206 -6.78 -20.54 -5.01
C PRO A 206 -7.50 -19.33 -4.40
N LYS A 207 -6.91 -18.13 -4.45
CA LYS A 207 -7.46 -16.93 -3.84
C LYS A 207 -8.23 -16.04 -4.80
N SER A 208 -8.07 -16.21 -6.11
CA SER A 208 -8.70 -15.34 -7.10
C SER A 208 -9.48 -16.10 -8.17
N GLY A 209 -9.13 -17.37 -8.42
CA GLY A 209 -9.68 -18.19 -9.49
C GLY A 209 -9.46 -17.59 -10.88
N GLY A 210 -8.36 -16.84 -11.08
CA GLY A 210 -8.09 -16.14 -12.34
C GLY A 210 -8.71 -14.74 -12.44
N ARG A 211 -9.31 -14.21 -11.37
CA ARG A 211 -9.84 -12.84 -11.33
C ARG A 211 -8.80 -11.86 -10.79
N LEU A 212 -8.83 -10.64 -11.29
CA LEU A 212 -7.99 -9.54 -10.80
C LEU A 212 -8.83 -8.28 -10.68
N CYS A 213 -8.71 -7.56 -9.57
CA CYS A 213 -9.41 -6.28 -9.40
C CYS A 213 -8.66 -5.13 -10.10
N PRO A 214 -9.28 -3.94 -10.24
CA PRO A 214 -8.64 -2.79 -10.89
C PRO A 214 -7.27 -2.42 -10.31
N LYS A 215 -7.09 -2.57 -8.99
CA LYS A 215 -5.80 -2.33 -8.33
C LYS A 215 -4.69 -3.25 -8.86
N GLY A 216 -4.99 -4.54 -8.98
CA GLY A 216 -4.06 -5.52 -9.50
C GLY A 216 -3.78 -5.32 -10.99
N ALA A 217 -4.81 -4.97 -11.77
CA ALA A 217 -4.68 -4.68 -13.20
C ALA A 217 -3.83 -3.42 -13.48
N ALA A 218 -3.82 -2.47 -12.55
CA ALA A 218 -3.03 -1.24 -12.62
C ALA A 218 -1.58 -1.39 -12.10
N ALA A 219 -1.12 -2.61 -11.77
CA ALA A 219 0.18 -2.83 -11.14
C ALA A 219 1.37 -2.20 -11.90
N ALA A 220 1.34 -2.22 -13.24
CA ALA A 220 2.37 -1.59 -14.07
C ALA A 220 2.52 -0.08 -13.81
N LYS A 221 1.40 0.64 -13.61
CA LYS A 221 1.41 2.08 -13.30
C LYS A 221 2.04 2.38 -11.95
N HIS A 222 1.94 1.45 -10.99
CA HIS A 222 2.56 1.60 -9.68
C HIS A 222 4.07 1.35 -9.74
N VAL A 223 4.48 0.28 -10.44
CA VAL A 223 5.91 -0.07 -10.63
C VAL A 223 6.67 1.06 -11.32
N TYR A 224 6.05 1.65 -12.35
CA TYR A 224 6.64 2.69 -13.19
C TYR A 224 6.14 4.10 -12.87
N SER A 225 5.60 4.35 -11.68
CA SER A 225 5.26 5.72 -11.30
C SER A 225 6.52 6.58 -11.26
N ALA A 226 6.47 7.77 -11.87
CA ALA A 226 7.57 8.72 -11.87
C ALA A 226 7.81 9.34 -10.47
N TYR A 227 6.82 9.27 -9.59
CA TYR A 227 6.88 9.73 -8.18
C TYR A 227 7.66 8.79 -7.24
N ARG A 228 8.17 7.66 -7.74
CA ARG A 228 8.96 6.76 -6.89
C ARG A 228 10.26 7.41 -6.44
N LEU A 229 10.63 7.15 -5.19
CA LEU A 229 11.95 7.44 -4.67
C LEU A 229 12.96 6.47 -5.28
N LYS A 230 14.13 6.98 -5.69
CA LYS A 230 15.14 6.23 -6.46
C LYS A 230 16.51 6.20 -5.81
N THR A 231 16.71 7.02 -4.79
CA THR A 231 17.98 7.20 -4.09
C THR A 231 17.69 7.59 -2.65
N PRO A 232 18.59 7.28 -1.71
CA PRO A 232 18.47 7.76 -0.35
C PRO A 232 18.45 9.29 -0.27
N LEU A 233 17.68 9.81 0.69
CA LEU A 233 17.59 11.23 0.99
C LEU A 233 17.91 11.46 2.46
N ILE A 234 18.62 12.55 2.76
CA ILE A 234 18.87 13.02 4.12
C ILE A 234 18.31 14.43 4.27
N LYS A 235 17.59 14.66 5.37
CA LYS A 235 17.07 15.97 5.73
C LYS A 235 18.11 16.76 6.54
N GLU A 236 18.36 17.98 6.10
CA GLU A 236 19.24 18.96 6.75
C GLU A 236 18.64 20.35 6.60
N ASP A 237 18.69 21.17 7.64
CA ASP A 237 18.12 22.52 7.63
C ASP A 237 16.65 22.57 7.14
N GLY A 238 15.89 21.50 7.43
CA GLY A 238 14.49 21.34 7.04
C GLY A 238 14.24 20.89 5.60
N ARG A 239 15.27 20.73 4.75
CA ARG A 239 15.15 20.29 3.34
C ARG A 239 15.90 18.99 3.08
N PHE A 240 15.45 18.22 2.10
CA PHE A 240 16.12 16.97 1.72
C PHE A 240 17.18 17.22 0.67
N ARG A 241 18.31 16.52 0.79
CA ARG A 241 19.30 16.39 -0.28
C ARG A 241 19.49 14.93 -0.64
N LYS A 242 20.00 14.68 -1.85
CA LYS A 242 20.49 13.36 -2.26
C LYS A 242 21.61 12.90 -1.31
N ALA A 243 21.58 11.63 -0.93
CA ALA A 243 22.63 10.96 -0.17
C ALA A 243 23.08 9.68 -0.89
N THR A 244 24.29 9.22 -0.56
CA THR A 244 24.71 7.87 -0.96
C THR A 244 24.06 6.83 -0.06
N TRP A 245 24.08 5.57 -0.47
CA TRP A 245 23.63 4.46 0.38
C TRP A 245 24.46 4.35 1.66
N ASP A 246 25.78 4.43 1.56
CA ASP A 246 26.67 4.34 2.74
C ASP A 246 26.37 5.46 3.73
N GLU A 247 26.26 6.71 3.25
CA GLU A 247 25.96 7.86 4.11
C GLU A 247 24.60 7.72 4.84
N ALA A 248 23.56 7.31 4.10
CA ALA A 248 22.22 7.17 4.69
C ALA A 248 22.15 5.98 5.66
N LEU A 249 22.78 4.86 5.32
CA LEU A 249 22.82 3.67 6.18
C LEU A 249 23.67 3.91 7.42
N ASP A 250 24.82 4.58 7.30
CA ASP A 250 25.67 4.95 8.44
C ASP A 250 24.90 5.83 9.43
N LYS A 251 24.14 6.82 8.93
CA LYS A 251 23.30 7.67 9.78
C LYS A 251 22.21 6.88 10.51
N VAL A 252 21.58 5.92 9.84
CA VAL A 252 20.60 5.02 10.48
C VAL A 252 21.26 4.11 11.51
N ALA A 253 22.43 3.54 11.20
CA ALA A 253 23.18 2.67 12.10
C ALA A 253 23.68 3.43 13.34
N GLU A 254 24.17 4.65 13.17
CA GLU A 254 24.56 5.54 14.26
C GLU A 254 23.38 5.82 15.20
N ALA A 255 22.20 6.12 14.64
CA ALA A 255 21.00 6.33 15.44
C ALA A 255 20.57 5.06 16.21
N ILE A 256 20.63 3.88 15.57
CA ILE A 256 20.37 2.60 16.23
C ILE A 256 21.35 2.36 17.39
N ASN A 257 22.62 2.68 17.22
CA ASN A 257 23.65 2.50 18.26
C ASN A 257 23.58 3.53 19.39
N THR A 258 23.03 4.72 19.11
CA THR A 258 22.99 5.83 20.07
C THR A 258 21.72 5.85 20.92
N ILE A 259 20.59 5.48 20.34
CA ILE A 259 19.31 5.41 21.04
C ILE A 259 19.19 4.07 21.76
N GLU A 260 18.85 4.09 23.06
CA GLU A 260 18.50 2.86 23.81
C GLU A 260 17.47 2.05 23.01
N HIS A 261 17.75 0.80 22.68
CA HIS A 261 16.95 0.02 21.74
C HIS A 261 15.48 -0.10 22.17
N GLU A 262 15.21 -0.16 23.47
CA GLU A 262 13.88 -0.18 24.08
C GLU A 262 13.06 1.09 23.81
N LYS A 263 13.73 2.18 23.42
CA LYS A 263 13.15 3.49 23.06
C LYS A 263 13.17 3.74 21.56
N LEU A 264 13.68 2.81 20.75
CA LEU A 264 13.63 2.89 19.29
C LEU A 264 12.45 2.07 18.76
N GLY A 265 11.40 2.75 18.30
CA GLY A 265 10.21 2.11 17.79
C GLY A 265 10.36 1.63 16.35
N TYR A 266 9.95 0.39 16.07
CA TYR A 266 9.80 -0.09 14.70
C TYR A 266 8.32 -0.11 14.29
N MET A 267 7.97 0.66 13.25
CA MET A 267 6.66 0.64 12.63
C MET A 267 6.75 -0.20 11.36
N ARG A 268 5.97 -1.29 11.32
CA ARG A 268 5.92 -2.16 10.15
C ARG A 268 4.62 -1.97 9.35
N GLY A 269 4.79 -1.74 8.06
CA GLY A 269 3.78 -1.80 7.03
C GLY A 269 3.43 -3.23 6.62
N ASN A 270 2.66 -3.36 5.55
CA ASN A 270 2.38 -4.65 4.93
C ASN A 270 3.33 -4.87 3.74
N ASP A 271 4.57 -5.27 4.01
CA ASP A 271 5.52 -5.67 2.97
C ASP A 271 6.16 -7.06 3.18
N TRP A 272 6.80 -7.59 2.13
CA TRP A 272 7.33 -8.94 2.05
C TRP A 272 8.59 -9.10 2.91
N ALA A 273 9.43 -8.07 3.01
CA ALA A 273 10.67 -8.15 3.80
C ALA A 273 10.46 -7.92 5.31
N ASN A 274 9.21 -7.80 5.77
CA ASN A 274 8.87 -7.64 7.18
C ASN A 274 9.56 -8.66 8.09
N SER A 275 9.68 -9.93 7.69
CA SER A 275 10.31 -10.96 8.54
C SER A 275 11.79 -10.71 8.80
N ILE A 276 12.50 -10.07 7.86
CA ILE A 276 13.92 -9.76 7.99
C ILE A 276 14.10 -8.60 8.97
N HIS A 277 13.36 -7.52 8.77
CA HIS A 277 13.40 -6.35 9.65
C HIS A 277 12.94 -6.72 11.06
N GLU A 278 11.85 -7.48 11.19
CA GLU A 278 11.35 -7.91 12.49
C GLU A 278 12.36 -8.77 13.25
N ALA A 279 13.14 -9.63 12.57
CA ALA A 279 14.17 -10.41 13.22
C ALA A 279 15.30 -9.54 13.80
N LEU A 280 15.69 -8.46 13.09
CA LEU A 280 16.66 -7.50 13.60
C LEU A 280 16.12 -6.77 14.83
N PHE A 281 14.93 -6.18 14.75
CA PHE A 281 14.35 -5.42 15.86
C PHE A 281 13.96 -6.31 17.05
N ASP A 282 13.58 -7.58 16.81
CA ASP A 282 13.42 -8.57 17.88
C ASP A 282 14.74 -8.94 18.56
N HIS A 283 15.85 -8.96 17.81
CA HIS A 283 17.17 -9.23 18.38
C HIS A 283 17.66 -8.06 19.25
N LEU A 284 17.47 -6.83 18.75
CA LEU A 284 17.86 -5.60 19.46
C LEU A 284 16.98 -5.30 20.69
N GLY A 285 15.79 -5.89 20.78
CA GLY A 285 14.83 -5.62 21.86
C GLY A 285 13.97 -4.38 21.62
N CYS A 286 13.82 -3.94 20.37
CA CYS A 286 13.04 -2.76 20.02
C CYS A 286 11.52 -3.00 20.11
N PRO A 287 10.74 -2.06 20.68
CA PRO A 287 9.28 -2.12 20.63
C PRO A 287 8.76 -2.00 19.19
N LYS A 288 7.78 -2.83 18.82
CA LYS A 288 7.24 -2.90 17.46
C LYS A 288 5.76 -2.56 17.40
N THR A 289 5.31 -1.94 16.31
CA THR A 289 3.88 -1.82 16.00
C THR A 289 3.59 -2.07 14.54
N THR A 290 2.30 -2.12 14.23
CA THR A 290 1.76 -2.32 12.89
C THR A 290 0.48 -1.50 12.77
N HIS A 291 -0.07 -1.33 11.57
CA HIS A 291 -1.42 -0.73 11.40
C HIS A 291 -2.57 -1.57 12.01
N ARG A 292 -2.34 -2.84 12.39
CA ARG A 292 -3.39 -3.79 12.78
C ARG A 292 -4.25 -3.37 13.98
N PRO A 293 -3.72 -2.77 15.06
CA PRO A 293 -4.54 -2.29 16.18
C PRO A 293 -5.67 -1.36 15.74
N MET A 294 -5.47 -0.59 14.67
CA MET A 294 -6.46 0.32 14.09
C MET A 294 -7.36 -0.34 13.04
N CYS A 295 -7.09 -1.57 12.63
CA CYS A 295 -7.77 -2.24 11.53
C CYS A 295 -8.76 -3.29 12.06
N ASP A 296 -8.37 -4.56 12.10
CA ASP A 296 -9.26 -5.66 12.40
C ASP A 296 -8.93 -6.36 13.73
N ASN A 297 -8.12 -5.75 14.60
CA ASN A 297 -7.63 -6.44 15.79
C ASN A 297 -8.75 -6.90 16.72
N ALA A 298 -9.76 -6.06 16.95
CA ALA A 298 -10.96 -6.42 17.70
C ALA A 298 -11.64 -7.69 17.14
N ASN A 299 -11.80 -7.78 15.82
CA ASN A 299 -12.34 -8.96 15.15
C ASN A 299 -11.47 -10.19 15.39
N ARG A 300 -10.16 -10.05 15.23
CA ARG A 300 -9.21 -11.17 15.41
C ARG A 300 -9.23 -11.68 16.84
N MET A 301 -9.21 -10.79 17.83
CA MET A 301 -9.25 -11.17 19.25
C MET A 301 -10.53 -11.93 19.59
N ALA A 302 -11.67 -11.46 19.10
CA ALA A 302 -12.94 -12.15 19.30
C ALA A 302 -12.94 -13.51 18.59
N ASN A 303 -12.58 -13.56 17.32
CA ASN A 303 -12.59 -14.80 16.54
C ASN A 303 -11.62 -15.84 17.12
N GLU A 304 -10.40 -15.44 17.53
CA GLU A 304 -9.43 -16.36 18.14
C GLU A 304 -9.95 -16.99 19.43
N LYS A 305 -10.73 -16.25 20.23
CA LYS A 305 -11.36 -16.77 21.46
C LYS A 305 -12.59 -17.65 21.19
N ASN A 306 -13.31 -17.41 20.09
CA ASN A 306 -14.58 -18.11 19.81
C ASN A 306 -14.43 -19.33 18.89
N LEU A 307 -13.52 -19.29 17.91
CA LEU A 307 -13.43 -20.30 16.84
C LEU A 307 -12.00 -20.70 16.45
N ASN A 308 -10.98 -20.28 17.21
CA ASN A 308 -9.57 -20.60 16.96
C ASN A 308 -9.03 -20.18 15.55
N ASP A 309 -9.71 -19.27 14.88
CA ASP A 309 -9.23 -18.58 13.68
C ASP A 309 -9.35 -17.07 13.81
N LYS A 310 -8.54 -16.32 13.05
CA LYS A 310 -8.48 -14.86 13.14
C LYS A 310 -9.46 -14.19 12.18
N ARG A 311 -9.72 -14.81 11.03
CA ARG A 311 -10.46 -14.27 9.87
C ARG A 311 -11.14 -15.40 9.10
N PRO A 312 -12.15 -16.06 9.70
CA PRO A 312 -12.88 -17.10 8.99
C PRO A 312 -13.55 -16.53 7.74
N TRP A 313 -13.72 -17.35 6.72
CA TRP A 313 -14.52 -16.99 5.55
C TRP A 313 -15.92 -17.53 5.70
N ILE A 314 -16.93 -16.73 5.40
CA ILE A 314 -18.28 -17.28 5.19
C ILE A 314 -18.26 -18.17 3.97
N ASN A 315 -18.83 -19.37 4.12
CA ASN A 315 -19.05 -20.30 3.03
C ASN A 315 -20.21 -19.84 2.13
N TYR A 316 -19.97 -18.80 1.33
CA TYR A 316 -20.96 -18.28 0.38
C TYR A 316 -21.41 -19.32 -0.67
N GLN A 317 -20.58 -20.35 -0.93
CA GLN A 317 -20.89 -21.35 -1.96
C GLN A 317 -22.15 -22.13 -1.64
N GLU A 318 -22.40 -22.39 -0.35
CA GLU A 318 -23.52 -23.20 0.12
C GLU A 318 -24.58 -22.37 0.87
N SER A 319 -24.28 -21.11 1.19
CA SER A 319 -25.19 -20.23 1.94
C SER A 319 -26.54 -20.02 1.26
N ASP A 320 -27.62 -20.08 2.03
CA ASP A 320 -28.96 -19.60 1.67
C ASP A 320 -29.38 -18.36 2.48
N TYR A 321 -28.77 -18.10 3.65
CA TYR A 321 -29.00 -16.93 4.49
C TYR A 321 -27.71 -16.36 5.06
N ILE A 322 -27.40 -15.11 4.75
CA ILE A 322 -26.14 -14.46 5.08
C ILE A 322 -26.42 -13.17 5.86
N LEU A 323 -25.75 -13.02 7.00
CA LEU A 323 -25.74 -11.77 7.77
C LEU A 323 -24.37 -11.10 7.69
N HIS A 324 -24.34 -9.86 7.20
CA HIS A 324 -23.14 -9.03 7.21
C HIS A 324 -23.32 -7.87 8.20
N PHE A 325 -22.33 -7.67 9.06
CA PHE A 325 -22.26 -6.52 9.97
C PHE A 325 -21.03 -5.66 9.66
N GLY A 326 -21.26 -4.39 9.31
CA GLY A 326 -20.19 -3.42 9.07
C GLY A 326 -19.19 -3.86 7.98
N MET A 327 -19.69 -4.44 6.88
CA MET A 327 -18.86 -5.06 5.85
C MET A 327 -19.30 -4.73 4.42
N ASN A 328 -18.41 -4.10 3.65
CA ASN A 328 -18.56 -3.88 2.21
C ASN A 328 -17.67 -4.83 1.40
N GLU A 329 -18.00 -6.12 1.40
CA GLU A 329 -17.24 -7.19 0.75
C GLU A 329 -17.03 -6.92 -0.75
N LEU A 330 -18.05 -6.44 -1.47
CA LEU A 330 -17.95 -6.28 -2.93
C LEU A 330 -16.95 -5.20 -3.36
N ALA A 331 -16.68 -4.21 -2.50
CA ALA A 331 -15.69 -3.16 -2.75
C ALA A 331 -14.32 -3.44 -2.11
N SER A 332 -14.31 -4.00 -0.90
CA SER A 332 -13.13 -4.07 -0.02
C SER A 332 -12.71 -5.48 0.41
N SER A 333 -13.19 -6.52 -0.28
CA SER A 333 -12.87 -7.92 0.06
C SER A 333 -11.38 -8.24 0.07
N TYR A 334 -11.04 -9.16 0.97
CA TYR A 334 -9.75 -9.83 1.07
C TYR A 334 -9.59 -11.00 0.07
N SER A 335 -10.26 -11.00 -1.08
CA SER A 335 -10.06 -11.97 -2.16
C SER A 335 -11.06 -11.74 -3.31
N GLN A 336 -10.63 -11.85 -4.57
CA GLN A 336 -11.57 -11.84 -5.70
C GLN A 336 -12.37 -13.14 -5.87
N ARG A 337 -11.90 -14.26 -5.29
CA ARG A 337 -12.69 -15.49 -5.21
C ARG A 337 -13.86 -15.31 -4.24
N LYS A 338 -13.62 -14.69 -3.09
CA LYS A 338 -14.64 -14.43 -2.08
C LYS A 338 -15.76 -13.54 -2.61
N THR A 339 -15.43 -12.45 -3.32
CA THR A 339 -16.44 -11.60 -3.98
C THR A 339 -17.23 -12.35 -5.06
N ALA A 340 -16.57 -13.20 -5.86
CA ALA A 340 -17.24 -14.00 -6.87
C ALA A 340 -18.22 -15.02 -6.25
N GLN A 341 -17.82 -15.65 -5.14
CA GLN A 341 -18.69 -16.59 -4.42
C GLN A 341 -19.91 -15.87 -3.82
N LEU A 342 -19.74 -14.68 -3.24
CA LEU A 342 -20.87 -13.88 -2.75
C LEU A 342 -21.85 -13.53 -3.89
N ARG A 343 -21.34 -13.06 -5.03
CA ARG A 343 -22.18 -12.75 -6.20
C ARG A 343 -22.92 -13.99 -6.73
N ALA A 344 -22.26 -15.15 -6.72
CA ALA A 344 -22.89 -16.41 -7.10
C ALA A 344 -24.00 -16.83 -6.12
N ALA A 345 -23.80 -16.63 -4.82
CA ALA A 345 -24.80 -16.88 -3.80
C ALA A 345 -26.05 -16.01 -4.00
N LEU A 346 -25.86 -14.70 -4.21
CA LEU A 346 -26.96 -13.78 -4.51
C LEU A 346 -27.72 -14.17 -5.79
N LYS A 347 -26.99 -14.54 -6.85
CA LYS A 347 -27.61 -15.01 -8.12
C LYS A 347 -28.42 -16.31 -7.94
N ARG A 348 -28.01 -17.18 -7.01
CA ARG A 348 -28.74 -18.40 -6.65
C ARG A 348 -29.99 -18.10 -5.81
N GLY A 349 -30.13 -16.90 -5.28
CA GLY A 349 -31.26 -16.48 -4.44
C GLY A 349 -30.98 -16.56 -2.94
N ALA A 350 -29.70 -16.66 -2.52
CA ALA A 350 -29.37 -16.55 -1.09
C ALA A 350 -29.79 -15.17 -0.56
N LYS A 351 -30.44 -15.15 0.61
CA LYS A 351 -30.83 -13.92 1.28
C LYS A 351 -29.62 -13.29 1.96
N LEU A 352 -29.26 -12.08 1.58
CA LEU A 352 -28.22 -11.28 2.24
C LEU A 352 -28.88 -10.12 3.00
N VAL A 353 -28.76 -10.14 4.33
CA VAL A 353 -29.14 -9.01 5.18
C VAL A 353 -27.87 -8.29 5.63
N ALA A 354 -27.74 -7.02 5.24
CA ALA A 354 -26.58 -6.20 5.53
C ALA A 354 -26.90 -5.12 6.57
N PHE A 355 -26.36 -5.28 7.78
CA PHE A 355 -26.33 -4.26 8.81
C PHE A 355 -25.15 -3.31 8.54
N ASP A 356 -25.46 -2.13 8.02
CA ASP A 356 -24.48 -1.12 7.64
C ASP A 356 -25.13 0.26 7.79
N PRO A 357 -24.53 1.22 8.52
CA PRO A 357 -25.06 2.58 8.58
C PRO A 357 -25.18 3.25 7.20
N ARG A 358 -24.44 2.75 6.20
CA ARG A 358 -24.42 3.25 4.83
C ARG A 358 -25.01 2.20 3.89
N LEU A 359 -25.72 2.64 2.84
CA LEU A 359 -26.07 1.77 1.72
C LEU A 359 -24.83 1.52 0.84
N SER A 360 -23.94 0.65 1.33
CA SER A 360 -22.72 0.24 0.64
C SER A 360 -22.99 -0.61 -0.60
N ASP A 361 -21.98 -0.87 -1.44
CA ASP A 361 -22.14 -1.71 -2.64
C ASP A 361 -22.64 -3.12 -2.31
N THR A 362 -22.17 -3.68 -1.18
CA THR A 362 -22.67 -4.95 -0.65
C THR A 362 -24.10 -4.84 -0.15
N ALA A 363 -24.46 -3.79 0.60
CA ALA A 363 -25.82 -3.62 1.09
C ALA A 363 -26.83 -3.40 -0.05
N LYS A 364 -26.46 -2.60 -1.06
CA LYS A 364 -27.26 -2.36 -2.27
C LYS A 364 -27.48 -3.63 -3.11
N ALA A 365 -26.47 -4.51 -3.15
CA ALA A 365 -26.58 -5.80 -3.82
C ALA A 365 -27.30 -6.86 -2.97
N GLY A 366 -27.40 -6.64 -1.66
CA GLY A 366 -28.09 -7.52 -0.73
C GLY A 366 -29.60 -7.53 -0.93
N THR A 367 -30.24 -8.50 -0.32
CA THR A 367 -31.70 -8.63 -0.32
C THR A 367 -32.35 -7.60 0.59
N GLU A 368 -31.66 -7.25 1.69
CA GLU A 368 -32.16 -6.33 2.69
C GLU A 368 -31.01 -5.51 3.29
N TRP A 369 -31.19 -4.19 3.36
CA TRP A 369 -30.26 -3.27 4.01
C TRP A 369 -30.88 -2.75 5.31
N ILE A 370 -30.16 -2.91 6.42
CA ILE A 370 -30.57 -2.41 7.73
C ILE A 370 -29.67 -1.22 8.12
N PRO A 371 -30.20 0.02 8.12
CA PRO A 371 -29.46 1.23 8.46
C PRO A 371 -29.28 1.35 9.99
N ILE A 372 -28.42 0.50 10.54
CA ILE A 372 -28.11 0.48 11.96
C ILE A 372 -27.35 1.75 12.39
N LYS A 373 -27.59 2.24 13.62
CA LYS A 373 -26.76 3.30 14.20
C LYS A 373 -25.31 2.79 14.38
N PRO A 374 -24.28 3.57 14.01
CA PRO A 374 -22.88 3.16 14.17
C PRO A 374 -22.55 2.68 15.59
N ALA A 375 -21.75 1.63 15.71
CA ALA A 375 -21.28 1.02 16.97
C ALA A 375 -22.35 0.35 17.85
N THR A 376 -23.55 0.08 17.31
CA THR A 376 -24.67 -0.53 18.06
C THR A 376 -25.01 -1.96 17.63
N ASP A 377 -24.22 -2.55 16.74
CA ASP A 377 -24.37 -3.90 16.17
C ASP A 377 -24.48 -4.98 17.25
N ALA A 378 -23.71 -4.85 18.33
CA ALA A 378 -23.74 -5.77 19.46
C ALA A 378 -25.14 -5.86 20.09
N ALA A 379 -25.86 -4.73 20.17
CA ALA A 379 -27.20 -4.70 20.73
C ALA A 379 -28.18 -5.47 19.84
N VAL A 380 -28.08 -5.32 18.52
CA VAL A 380 -28.89 -6.10 17.56
C VAL A 380 -28.58 -7.59 17.67
N ALA A 381 -27.30 -7.97 17.67
CA ALA A 381 -26.91 -9.38 17.80
C ALA A 381 -27.42 -10.01 19.11
N LEU A 382 -27.33 -9.29 20.24
CA LEU A 382 -27.89 -9.76 21.52
C LEU A 382 -29.42 -9.80 21.51
N GLY A 383 -30.08 -8.84 20.86
CA GLY A 383 -31.52 -8.83 20.60
C GLY A 383 -31.99 -10.06 19.82
N MET A 384 -31.22 -10.44 18.81
CA MET A 384 -31.47 -11.67 18.04
C MET A 384 -31.23 -12.92 18.89
N ALA A 385 -30.13 -12.96 19.66
CA ALA A 385 -29.83 -14.06 20.56
C ALA A 385 -30.94 -14.28 21.60
N TYR A 386 -31.53 -13.19 22.14
CA TYR A 386 -32.66 -13.27 23.05
C TYR A 386 -33.85 -14.01 22.44
N VAL A 387 -34.23 -13.66 21.21
CA VAL A 387 -35.34 -14.32 20.50
C VAL A 387 -35.03 -15.79 20.26
N ILE A 388 -33.82 -16.10 19.76
CA ILE A 388 -33.38 -17.47 19.47
C ILE A 388 -33.39 -18.35 20.74
N ILE A 389 -32.93 -17.82 21.86
CA ILE A 389 -32.88 -18.55 23.14
C ILE A 389 -34.28 -18.70 23.74
N LYS A 390 -35.06 -17.62 23.78
CA LYS A 390 -36.40 -17.60 24.39
C LYS A 390 -37.37 -18.55 23.68
N GLU A 391 -37.25 -18.66 22.36
CA GLU A 391 -38.08 -19.53 21.52
C GLU A 391 -37.46 -20.92 21.32
N GLU A 392 -36.33 -21.21 21.97
CA GLU A 392 -35.59 -22.48 21.85
C GLU A 392 -35.22 -22.86 20.41
N LEU A 393 -34.91 -21.88 19.56
CA LEU A 393 -34.54 -22.07 18.15
C LEU A 393 -33.05 -22.35 17.93
N TYR A 394 -32.25 -22.41 18.99
CA TYR A 394 -30.83 -22.74 18.92
C TYR A 394 -30.62 -24.25 18.72
N ASP A 395 -29.47 -24.61 18.15
CA ASP A 395 -29.05 -25.99 18.00
C ASP A 395 -28.62 -26.57 19.36
N LYS A 396 -29.54 -27.29 20.01
CA LYS A 396 -29.32 -27.85 21.34
C LYS A 396 -28.17 -28.86 21.37
N GLU A 397 -28.05 -29.70 20.35
CA GLU A 397 -26.99 -30.71 20.26
C GLU A 397 -25.62 -30.05 20.07
N PHE A 398 -25.54 -29.03 19.21
CA PHE A 398 -24.30 -28.28 19.03
C PHE A 398 -23.88 -27.57 20.32
N VAL A 399 -24.83 -26.87 20.97
CA VAL A 399 -24.55 -26.12 22.19
C VAL A 399 -24.10 -27.05 23.33
N GLU A 400 -24.71 -28.22 23.47
CA GLU A 400 -24.34 -29.19 24.49
C GLU A 400 -22.95 -29.81 24.27
N ASN A 401 -22.61 -30.14 23.01
CA ASN A 401 -21.41 -30.92 22.70
C ASN A 401 -20.20 -30.07 22.29
N TRP A 402 -20.40 -28.86 21.78
CA TRP A 402 -19.37 -28.08 21.09
C TRP A 402 -19.25 -26.63 21.56
N ALA A 403 -20.09 -26.17 22.48
CA ALA A 403 -20.01 -24.83 23.06
C ALA A 403 -19.63 -24.86 24.55
N HIS A 404 -19.11 -23.74 25.04
CA HIS A 404 -18.80 -23.53 26.46
C HIS A 404 -19.37 -22.19 26.92
N GLY A 405 -19.96 -22.15 28.12
CA GLY A 405 -20.50 -20.92 28.73
C GLY A 405 -21.91 -20.54 28.29
N PHE A 406 -22.70 -21.48 27.73
CA PHE A 406 -24.05 -21.19 27.25
C PHE A 406 -25.01 -20.75 28.37
N GLU A 407 -24.98 -21.41 29.53
CA GLU A 407 -25.89 -21.08 30.63
C GLU A 407 -25.60 -19.68 31.21
N GLU A 408 -24.34 -19.29 31.34
CA GLU A 408 -23.94 -17.94 31.74
C GLU A 408 -24.36 -16.91 30.68
N PHE A 409 -24.12 -17.21 29.40
CA PHE A 409 -24.55 -16.35 28.30
C PHE A 409 -26.07 -16.18 28.26
N LYS A 410 -26.82 -17.26 28.48
CA LYS A 410 -28.29 -17.24 28.58
C LYS A 410 -28.74 -16.35 29.73
N LYS A 411 -28.20 -16.51 30.94
CA LYS A 411 -28.52 -15.63 32.09
C LYS A 411 -28.24 -14.17 31.77
N ARG A 412 -27.12 -13.86 31.12
CA ARG A 412 -26.86 -12.50 30.62
C ARG A 412 -27.96 -12.10 29.66
N VAL A 413 -28.15 -12.78 28.53
CA VAL A 413 -29.12 -12.37 27.49
C VAL A 413 -30.56 -12.23 28.02
N MET A 414 -31.00 -13.14 28.89
CA MET A 414 -32.35 -13.15 29.47
C MET A 414 -32.56 -12.09 30.56
N GLY A 415 -31.49 -11.52 31.12
CA GLY A 415 -31.58 -10.51 32.18
C GLY A 415 -31.50 -11.04 33.60
N ASP A 416 -31.24 -12.32 33.78
CA ASP A 416 -31.15 -12.94 35.11
C ASP A 416 -29.91 -12.50 35.89
N GLU A 417 -28.85 -12.08 35.20
CA GLU A 417 -27.60 -11.64 35.82
C GLU A 417 -27.63 -10.18 36.32
N ASP A 418 -28.24 -9.27 35.55
CA ASP A 418 -28.15 -7.81 35.77
C ASP A 418 -29.50 -7.08 35.69
N GLY A 419 -30.61 -7.80 35.55
CA GLY A 419 -31.97 -7.26 35.51
C GLY A 419 -32.43 -6.66 34.18
N VAL A 420 -31.63 -6.70 33.10
CA VAL A 420 -31.92 -5.94 31.86
C VAL A 420 -32.11 -6.82 30.62
N ALA A 421 -33.15 -7.64 30.51
CA ALA A 421 -33.34 -8.53 29.35
C ALA A 421 -33.02 -7.89 27.98
N ARG A 422 -32.24 -8.58 27.12
CA ARG A 422 -31.70 -8.06 25.86
C ARG A 422 -32.76 -8.21 24.77
N THR A 423 -33.97 -7.71 25.01
CA THR A 423 -35.10 -7.89 24.12
C THR A 423 -34.92 -7.12 22.80
N PRO A 424 -35.70 -7.45 21.74
CA PRO A 424 -35.74 -6.64 20.53
C PRO A 424 -36.05 -5.15 20.79
N GLU A 425 -36.90 -4.82 21.77
CA GLU A 425 -37.20 -3.43 22.14
C GLU A 425 -35.99 -2.73 22.79
N TRP A 426 -35.25 -3.45 23.64
CA TRP A 426 -33.99 -2.95 24.19
C TRP A 426 -32.98 -2.68 23.07
N ALA A 427 -32.79 -3.64 22.17
CA ALA A 427 -31.88 -3.53 21.06
C ALA A 427 -32.27 -2.41 20.09
N GLY A 428 -33.56 -2.26 19.79
CA GLY A 428 -34.07 -1.25 18.88
C GLY A 428 -33.93 0.18 19.40
N LYS A 429 -34.09 0.40 20.71
CA LYS A 429 -33.83 1.72 21.34
C LYS A 429 -32.38 2.16 21.15
N ILE A 430 -31.43 1.25 21.33
CA ILE A 430 -29.99 1.53 21.18
C ILE A 430 -29.65 1.71 19.70
N SER A 431 -30.04 0.75 18.87
CA SER A 431 -29.54 0.61 17.50
C SER A 431 -30.32 1.39 16.44
N GLY A 432 -31.54 1.82 16.77
CA GLY A 432 -32.47 2.41 15.80
C GLY A 432 -33.12 1.39 14.85
N VAL A 433 -32.80 0.10 14.95
CA VAL A 433 -33.46 -0.95 14.16
C VAL A 433 -34.81 -1.27 14.79
N PRO A 434 -35.91 -1.32 14.01
CA PRO A 434 -37.22 -1.64 14.57
C PRO A 434 -37.23 -3.03 15.26
N PRO A 435 -37.79 -3.16 16.47
CA PRO A 435 -37.82 -4.43 17.22
C PRO A 435 -38.37 -5.61 16.41
N GLU A 436 -39.45 -5.40 15.66
CA GLU A 436 -40.08 -6.39 14.80
C GLU A 436 -39.16 -6.90 13.67
N THR A 437 -38.23 -6.05 13.23
CA THR A 437 -37.23 -6.40 12.23
C THR A 437 -36.14 -7.27 12.85
N ILE A 438 -35.68 -6.94 14.06
CA ILE A 438 -34.72 -7.76 14.82
C ILE A 438 -35.31 -9.15 15.08
N GLU A 439 -36.56 -9.20 15.54
CA GLU A 439 -37.28 -10.44 15.83
C GLU A 439 -37.47 -11.31 14.59
N ARG A 440 -37.89 -10.72 13.47
CA ARG A 440 -38.03 -11.43 12.20
C ARG A 440 -36.70 -11.99 11.72
N ILE A 441 -35.65 -11.18 11.68
CA ILE A 441 -34.32 -11.62 11.19
C ILE A 441 -33.76 -12.72 12.11
N ALA A 442 -33.97 -12.65 13.42
CA ALA A 442 -33.55 -13.69 14.35
C ALA A 442 -34.19 -15.05 14.04
N ARG A 443 -35.52 -15.08 13.85
CA ARG A 443 -36.25 -16.31 13.50
C ARG A 443 -35.85 -16.82 12.12
N GLU A 444 -35.83 -15.95 11.11
CA GLU A 444 -35.42 -16.32 9.76
C GLU A 444 -34.00 -16.91 9.72
N PHE A 445 -33.06 -16.26 10.43
CA PHE A 445 -31.69 -16.77 10.54
C PHE A 445 -31.70 -18.13 11.21
N ALA A 446 -32.28 -18.30 12.40
CA ALA A 446 -32.25 -19.58 13.10
C ALA A 446 -32.88 -20.73 12.28
N MET A 447 -33.98 -20.48 11.57
CA MET A 447 -34.68 -21.47 10.75
C MET A 447 -34.03 -21.75 9.39
N ALA A 448 -33.11 -20.90 8.91
CA ALA A 448 -32.42 -21.13 7.64
C ALA A 448 -31.53 -22.38 7.70
N LYS A 449 -31.41 -23.10 6.57
CA LYS A 449 -30.67 -24.37 6.54
C LYS A 449 -29.16 -24.14 6.48
N ASN A 450 -28.70 -23.32 5.53
CA ASN A 450 -27.28 -23.07 5.30
C ASN A 450 -26.94 -21.59 5.56
N LYS A 451 -26.59 -21.28 6.80
CA LYS A 451 -26.58 -19.90 7.30
C LYS A 451 -25.24 -19.52 7.93
N GLY A 452 -24.93 -18.23 7.91
CA GLY A 452 -23.76 -17.70 8.58
C GLY A 452 -23.78 -16.20 8.77
N CYS A 453 -23.16 -15.73 9.84
CA CYS A 453 -22.96 -14.30 10.09
C CYS A 453 -21.48 -13.95 10.23
N ILE A 454 -21.10 -12.78 9.73
CA ILE A 454 -19.73 -12.26 9.84
C ILE A 454 -19.73 -10.74 9.97
N SER A 455 -18.66 -10.24 10.58
CA SER A 455 -18.37 -8.81 10.67
C SER A 455 -17.00 -8.46 10.08
N TRP A 456 -16.83 -7.18 9.75
CA TRP A 456 -15.54 -6.62 9.34
C TRP A 456 -15.24 -5.28 10.04
N THR A 457 -14.55 -4.37 9.36
CA THR A 457 -13.98 -3.15 9.94
C THR A 457 -15.01 -2.16 10.47
N GLY A 458 -16.23 -2.13 9.93
CA GLY A 458 -17.30 -1.28 10.46
C GLY A 458 -17.65 -1.59 11.92
N LEU A 459 -17.43 -2.83 12.35
CA LEU A 459 -17.57 -3.26 13.75
C LEU A 459 -16.24 -3.29 14.51
N ALA A 460 -15.12 -3.60 13.84
CA ALA A 460 -13.84 -3.74 14.54
C ALA A 460 -13.26 -2.38 14.99
N GLN A 461 -13.57 -1.30 14.28
CA GLN A 461 -12.98 0.02 14.48
C GLN A 461 -13.81 0.91 15.43
N VAL A 462 -14.31 0.32 16.51
CA VAL A 462 -15.04 1.04 17.58
C VAL A 462 -14.57 0.54 18.96
N PRO A 463 -14.73 1.33 20.04
CA PRO A 463 -14.17 1.00 21.36
C PRO A 463 -14.57 -0.39 21.91
N ASN A 464 -15.78 -0.85 21.61
CA ASN A 464 -16.32 -2.14 22.05
C ASN A 464 -16.27 -3.24 20.97
N GLY A 465 -15.52 -3.03 19.88
CA GLY A 465 -15.56 -3.89 18.70
C GLY A 465 -15.31 -5.37 18.99
N MET A 466 -14.43 -5.70 19.94
CA MET A 466 -14.15 -7.09 20.32
C MET A 466 -15.42 -7.78 20.85
N TYR A 467 -16.14 -7.13 21.76
CA TYR A 467 -17.35 -7.68 22.36
C TYR A 467 -18.50 -7.69 21.35
N GLY A 468 -18.58 -6.67 20.47
CA GLY A 468 -19.54 -6.68 19.37
C GLY A 468 -19.33 -7.86 18.42
N THR A 469 -18.08 -8.16 18.05
CA THR A 469 -17.78 -9.34 17.24
C THR A 469 -18.10 -10.62 17.98
N ALA A 470 -17.79 -10.72 19.28
CA ALA A 470 -18.15 -11.88 20.08
C ALA A 470 -19.67 -12.12 20.13
N ALA A 471 -20.48 -11.06 20.25
CA ALA A 471 -21.94 -11.15 20.22
C ALA A 471 -22.46 -11.67 18.86
N ILE A 472 -21.83 -11.28 17.75
CA ILE A 472 -22.17 -11.83 16.42
C ILE A 472 -21.74 -13.29 16.32
N GLN A 473 -20.54 -13.64 16.78
CA GLN A 473 -20.11 -15.05 16.76
C GLN A 473 -20.97 -15.93 17.67
N ALA A 474 -21.57 -15.39 18.73
CA ALA A 474 -22.54 -16.11 19.52
C ALA A 474 -23.77 -16.55 18.71
N LEU A 475 -24.20 -15.79 17.70
CA LEU A 475 -25.27 -16.23 16.79
C LEU A 475 -24.86 -17.47 15.98
N ASN A 476 -23.61 -17.51 15.49
CA ASN A 476 -23.08 -18.70 14.83
C ASN A 476 -23.01 -19.90 15.80
N GLY A 477 -22.58 -19.67 17.04
CA GLY A 477 -22.51 -20.71 18.08
C GLY A 477 -23.88 -21.23 18.49
N LEU A 478 -24.87 -20.36 18.70
CA LEU A 478 -26.26 -20.75 18.99
C LEU A 478 -26.85 -21.58 17.85
N CYS A 479 -26.48 -21.29 16.61
CA CYS A 479 -27.04 -21.94 15.44
C CYS A 479 -26.17 -23.07 14.87
N GLY A 480 -25.09 -23.46 15.54
CA GLY A 480 -24.20 -24.56 15.13
C GLY A 480 -23.54 -24.36 13.76
N THR A 481 -23.21 -23.13 13.36
CA THR A 481 -22.78 -22.83 11.98
C THR A 481 -21.27 -22.86 11.77
N PHE A 482 -20.45 -23.02 12.81
CA PHE A 482 -19.00 -23.09 12.65
C PHE A 482 -18.59 -24.33 11.85
N ASP A 483 -17.83 -24.11 10.77
CA ASP A 483 -17.42 -25.15 9.80
C ASP A 483 -18.58 -25.91 9.15
N ALA A 484 -19.80 -25.34 9.16
CA ALA A 484 -20.99 -25.90 8.53
C ALA A 484 -21.31 -25.21 7.18
N PRO A 485 -22.13 -25.83 6.31
CA PRO A 485 -22.60 -25.19 5.08
C PRO A 485 -23.21 -23.80 5.34
N GLY A 486 -22.66 -22.79 4.66
CA GLY A 486 -23.07 -21.39 4.82
C GLY A 486 -22.38 -20.62 5.95
N GLY A 487 -21.81 -21.30 6.94
CA GLY A 487 -21.21 -20.66 8.11
C GLY A 487 -19.74 -20.26 7.94
N PRO A 488 -19.12 -19.76 9.02
CA PRO A 488 -17.69 -19.42 9.02
C PRO A 488 -16.83 -20.69 8.94
N ALA A 489 -16.05 -20.82 7.87
CA ALA A 489 -15.13 -21.93 7.63
C ALA A 489 -13.89 -21.83 8.53
N LEU A 490 -13.48 -22.97 9.09
CA LEU A 490 -12.29 -23.08 9.93
C LEU A 490 -11.10 -23.57 9.08
N PRO A 491 -10.11 -22.70 8.79
CA PRO A 491 -9.03 -23.08 7.88
C PRO A 491 -8.03 -24.03 8.56
N PHE A 492 -7.64 -25.10 7.86
CA PHE A 492 -6.48 -25.91 8.23
C PHE A 492 -5.18 -25.11 8.02
N LYS A 493 -4.52 -24.72 9.11
CA LYS A 493 -3.28 -23.95 9.08
C LYS A 493 -2.09 -24.87 8.79
N ARG A 494 -1.50 -24.78 7.59
CA ARG A 494 -0.22 -25.43 7.29
C ARG A 494 0.93 -24.66 7.94
N LYS A 495 1.77 -25.34 8.74
CA LYS A 495 3.02 -24.74 9.24
C LYS A 495 3.99 -24.52 8.08
N LEU A 496 4.41 -23.28 7.88
CA LEU A 496 5.49 -22.95 6.93
C LEU A 496 6.86 -23.30 7.55
N LYS A 497 7.86 -23.54 6.70
CA LYS A 497 9.25 -23.72 7.11
C LYS A 497 9.80 -22.41 7.71
N PRO A 498 10.78 -22.48 8.63
CA PRO A 498 11.42 -21.28 9.18
C PRO A 498 12.06 -20.45 8.05
N VAL A 499 12.17 -19.14 8.27
CA VAL A 499 12.86 -18.21 7.35
C VAL A 499 14.38 -18.42 7.36
N TRP A 500 14.92 -19.10 8.37
CA TRP A 500 16.34 -19.38 8.53
C TRP A 500 16.78 -20.47 7.56
N GLY A 501 17.83 -20.18 6.79
CA GLY A 501 18.44 -21.08 5.83
C GLY A 501 19.25 -22.20 6.49
N LYS A 502 19.75 -23.12 5.66
CA LYS A 502 20.63 -24.20 6.11
C LYS A 502 21.92 -23.60 6.71
N GLY A 503 22.24 -23.97 7.94
CA GLY A 503 23.42 -23.46 8.66
C GLY A 503 23.21 -22.13 9.39
N GLN A 504 22.01 -21.54 9.33
CA GLN A 504 21.67 -20.37 10.13
C GLN A 504 20.99 -20.80 11.42
N GLU A 505 21.51 -20.33 12.55
CA GLU A 505 20.84 -20.46 13.84
C GLU A 505 19.92 -19.27 14.05
N LYS A 506 18.68 -19.54 14.47
CA LYS A 506 17.76 -18.49 14.90
C LYS A 506 18.35 -17.84 16.16
N PRO A 507 18.62 -16.52 16.17
CA PRO A 507 19.04 -15.84 17.39
C PRO A 507 18.00 -16.01 18.49
N ALA A 508 18.46 -16.11 19.74
CA ALA A 508 17.56 -16.06 20.88
C ALA A 508 16.76 -14.75 20.83
N ALA A 509 15.44 -14.83 20.98
CA ALA A 509 14.63 -13.63 21.11
C ALA A 509 14.99 -12.95 22.43
N THR A 510 15.26 -11.64 22.40
CA THR A 510 15.33 -10.83 23.60
C THR A 510 13.92 -10.37 23.97
N ASP A 511 13.67 -10.16 25.26
CA ASP A 511 12.34 -9.73 25.72
C ASP A 511 12.12 -8.26 25.38
N ALA A 512 11.54 -7.99 24.21
CA ALA A 512 11.16 -6.62 23.84
C ALA A 512 10.10 -6.06 24.81
N PRO A 513 10.21 -4.79 25.24
CA PRO A 513 9.28 -4.18 26.16
C PRO A 513 7.89 -4.00 25.53
N LYS A 514 6.86 -4.27 26.32
CA LYS A 514 5.45 -4.03 25.93
C LYS A 514 5.03 -2.67 26.48
N LEU A 515 5.11 -1.64 25.65
CA LEU A 515 4.78 -0.26 26.02
C LEU A 515 3.29 -0.07 26.33
N ASN A 516 2.41 -0.74 25.59
CA ASN A 516 0.97 -0.72 25.82
C ASN A 516 0.33 -2.13 25.75
N LYS A 517 -0.72 -2.35 26.55
CA LYS A 517 -1.40 -3.65 26.75
C LYS A 517 -2.85 -3.65 26.22
N PHE A 518 -3.14 -3.04 25.07
CA PHE A 518 -4.35 -3.42 24.32
C PHE A 518 -4.17 -4.87 23.86
N GLY A 519 -4.98 -5.79 24.40
CA GLY A 519 -4.79 -7.23 24.30
C GLY A 519 -4.47 -7.72 22.88
N ILE A 520 -3.59 -8.73 22.81
CA ILE A 520 -3.05 -9.36 21.60
C ILE A 520 -2.38 -8.32 20.68
N TRP A 521 -1.03 -8.34 20.69
CA TRP A 521 -0.01 -7.55 19.94
C TRP A 521 0.82 -6.65 20.86
N SER A 522 2.11 -6.98 20.93
CA SER A 522 3.11 -6.47 21.85
C SER A 522 3.93 -5.33 21.23
N GLY A 523 3.92 -4.18 21.91
CA GLY A 523 4.75 -3.01 21.62
C GLY A 523 4.01 -1.72 22.01
N TRP A 524 4.12 -0.69 21.19
CA TRP A 524 3.38 0.58 21.26
C TRP A 524 2.07 0.58 20.46
N ALA A 525 1.10 1.35 20.93
CA ALA A 525 -0.23 1.46 20.32
C ALA A 525 -0.40 2.84 19.65
N PRO A 526 -0.90 2.92 18.41
CA PRO A 526 -1.12 4.18 17.70
C PRO A 526 -1.84 5.27 18.50
N ALA A 527 -2.84 4.90 19.28
CA ALA A 527 -3.63 5.82 20.10
C ALA A 527 -2.84 6.50 21.24
N TYR A 528 -1.69 5.93 21.63
CA TYR A 528 -0.85 6.38 22.74
C TYR A 528 0.51 6.89 22.27
N LEU A 529 0.74 6.99 20.96
CA LEU A 529 2.04 7.35 20.41
C LEU A 529 2.56 8.66 21.02
N LEU A 530 1.73 9.71 21.02
CA LEU A 530 2.11 11.01 21.55
C LEU A 530 2.45 10.94 23.05
N GLU A 531 1.61 10.27 23.85
CA GLU A 531 1.84 10.10 25.28
C GLU A 531 3.13 9.31 25.57
N ASP A 532 3.39 8.25 24.81
CA ASP A 532 4.59 7.44 24.99
C ASP A 532 5.87 8.21 24.58
N VAL A 533 5.80 9.09 23.57
CA VAL A 533 6.91 9.99 23.20
C VAL A 533 7.09 11.09 24.24
N GLU A 534 6.02 11.75 24.69
CA GLU A 534 6.06 12.79 25.75
C GLU A 534 6.62 12.23 27.07
N ALA A 535 6.34 10.95 27.37
CA ALA A 535 6.89 10.26 28.53
C ALA A 535 8.34 9.74 28.33
N GLY A 536 8.94 9.94 27.16
CA GLY A 536 10.30 9.49 26.83
C GLY A 536 10.44 7.97 26.71
N LYS A 537 9.33 7.24 26.55
CA LYS A 537 9.35 5.79 26.31
C LYS A 537 9.80 5.47 24.90
N LEU A 538 9.63 6.41 23.96
CA LEU A 538 10.13 6.33 22.60
C LEU A 538 10.81 7.64 22.24
N LYS A 539 12.00 7.50 21.66
CA LYS A 539 12.86 8.61 21.24
C LYS A 539 13.17 8.58 19.76
N GLY A 540 13.00 7.44 19.10
CA GLY A 540 13.18 7.35 17.66
C GLY A 540 12.25 6.36 17.00
N MET A 541 12.17 6.42 15.68
CA MET A 541 11.36 5.50 14.88
C MET A 541 12.04 5.10 13.57
N ILE A 542 11.95 3.80 13.26
CA ILE A 542 12.14 3.29 11.90
C ILE A 542 10.77 2.89 11.35
N ASN A 543 10.31 3.60 10.33
CA ASN A 543 9.05 3.36 9.64
C ASN A 543 9.30 2.59 8.34
N TYR A 544 8.60 1.49 8.12
CA TYR A 544 8.76 0.67 6.92
C TYR A 544 7.43 0.49 6.20
N PHE A 545 7.33 0.99 4.97
CA PHE A 545 6.18 0.81 4.08
C PHE A 545 4.83 1.15 4.73
N GLY A 546 4.80 2.29 5.41
CA GLY A 546 3.69 2.72 6.26
C GLY A 546 3.56 4.24 6.30
N ASP A 547 2.34 4.74 6.48
CA ASP A 547 2.08 6.16 6.63
C ASP A 547 1.21 6.42 7.88
N PRO A 548 1.78 6.31 9.09
CA PRO A 548 1.04 6.53 10.34
C PRO A 548 0.39 7.91 10.40
N VAL A 549 0.99 8.96 9.83
CA VAL A 549 0.41 10.31 9.79
C VAL A 549 -0.95 10.31 9.08
N LEU A 550 -1.05 9.64 7.93
CA LEU A 550 -2.29 9.56 7.16
C LEU A 550 -3.27 8.50 7.69
N SER A 551 -2.75 7.37 8.16
CA SER A 551 -3.55 6.16 8.37
C SER A 551 -4.01 5.93 9.80
N TRP A 552 -3.49 6.68 10.77
CA TRP A 552 -3.91 6.56 12.17
C TRP A 552 -4.96 7.62 12.52
N GLY A 553 -5.74 7.36 13.56
CA GLY A 553 -7.00 8.09 13.82
C GLY A 553 -6.85 9.56 14.25
N ASN A 554 -5.64 10.02 14.60
CA ASN A 554 -5.40 11.41 15.05
C ASN A 554 -4.12 11.97 14.42
N GLN A 555 -4.24 12.48 13.20
CA GLN A 555 -3.12 12.99 12.40
C GLN A 555 -2.28 14.03 13.16
N GLU A 556 -2.91 14.99 13.84
CA GLU A 556 -2.21 16.04 14.58
C GLU A 556 -1.33 15.47 15.70
N ALA A 557 -1.89 14.55 16.52
CA ALA A 557 -1.14 13.91 17.58
C ALA A 557 0.01 13.04 17.04
N ILE A 558 -0.21 12.34 15.91
CA ILE A 558 0.82 11.51 15.29
C ILE A 558 1.96 12.37 14.72
N THR A 559 1.63 13.46 14.00
CA THR A 559 2.61 14.41 13.48
C THR A 559 3.45 14.98 14.62
N LYS A 560 2.81 15.53 15.66
CA LYS A 560 3.50 16.08 16.83
C LYS A 560 4.44 15.06 17.46
N ALA A 561 3.99 13.81 17.63
CA ALA A 561 4.81 12.77 18.22
C ALA A 561 6.05 12.43 17.38
N ILE A 562 5.92 12.35 16.05
CA ILE A 562 7.04 12.07 15.14
C ILE A 562 8.02 13.25 15.12
N GLU A 563 7.52 14.49 15.13
CA GLU A 563 8.37 15.70 15.17
C GLU A 563 9.22 15.77 16.45
N MET A 564 8.68 15.31 17.58
CA MET A 564 9.37 15.30 18.89
C MET A 564 10.46 14.23 19.02
N MET A 565 10.53 13.25 18.11
CA MET A 565 11.55 12.20 18.17
C MET A 565 12.93 12.71 17.78
N ASP A 566 13.95 12.23 18.50
CA ASP A 566 15.38 12.50 18.30
C ASP A 566 15.88 11.99 16.93
N PHE A 567 15.29 10.89 16.43
CA PHE A 567 15.62 10.33 15.11
C PHE A 567 14.42 9.62 14.47
N LYS A 568 14.28 9.80 13.15
CA LYS A 568 13.21 9.17 12.36
C LYS A 568 13.70 8.82 10.97
N ALA A 569 13.53 7.56 10.58
CA ALA A 569 13.81 7.10 9.22
C ALA A 569 12.56 6.46 8.60
N SER A 570 12.38 6.65 7.29
CA SER A 570 11.34 5.98 6.52
C SER A 570 11.97 5.13 5.42
N ILE A 571 11.55 3.88 5.30
CA ILE A 571 11.87 2.97 4.21
C ILE A 571 10.61 2.84 3.36
N ASP A 572 10.54 3.53 2.22
CA ASP A 572 9.33 3.61 1.40
C ASP A 572 9.64 3.84 -0.09
N ALA A 573 8.74 3.38 -0.95
CA ALA A 573 8.86 3.59 -2.39
C ALA A 573 8.42 5.00 -2.83
N PHE A 574 7.70 5.73 -1.98
CA PHE A 574 7.15 7.05 -2.27
C PHE A 574 7.36 8.01 -1.10
N MET A 575 7.42 9.31 -1.40
CA MET A 575 7.42 10.37 -0.39
C MET A 575 6.03 10.47 0.27
N CYS A 576 5.78 9.66 1.29
CA CYS A 576 4.52 9.66 2.06
C CYS A 576 4.52 10.74 3.16
N ASN A 577 3.38 10.99 3.80
CA ASN A 577 3.25 12.06 4.81
C ASN A 577 4.23 11.86 5.98
N THR A 578 4.44 10.60 6.36
CA THR A 578 5.42 10.23 7.41
C THR A 578 6.86 10.45 6.94
N ALA A 579 7.19 10.11 5.69
CA ALA A 579 8.54 10.28 5.15
C ALA A 579 8.98 11.76 5.10
N VAL A 580 8.05 12.68 4.82
CA VAL A 580 8.32 14.14 4.84
C VAL A 580 8.81 14.63 6.21
N LEU A 581 8.38 13.97 7.28
CA LEU A 581 8.82 14.30 8.63
C LEU A 581 10.19 13.69 8.96
N CYS A 582 10.61 12.61 8.30
CA CYS A 582 11.81 11.84 8.63
C CYS A 582 13.13 12.59 8.33
N ASP A 583 14.18 12.19 9.05
CA ASP A 583 15.56 12.67 8.89
C ASP A 583 16.30 11.92 7.77
N VAL A 584 15.91 10.65 7.54
CA VAL A 584 16.47 9.78 6.50
C VAL A 584 15.34 9.06 5.76
N ILE A 585 15.49 8.96 4.44
CA ILE A 585 14.58 8.18 3.59
C ILE A 585 15.40 7.17 2.79
N LEU A 586 14.96 5.90 2.81
CA LEU A 586 15.57 4.76 2.15
C LEU A 586 14.64 4.10 1.12
#